data_AF-A0A343YNC9-F1
#
_entry.id   AF-A0A343YNC9-F1
#
_cell.length_a   1.000
_cell.length_b   1.000
_cell.length_c   1.000
_cell.angle_alpha   90.00
_cell.angle_beta   90.00
_cell.angle_gamma   90.00
#
_symmetry.space_group_name_H-M   'P 1'
#
loop_
_entity.id
_entity.type
_entity.pdbx_description
1 polymer ?
#
loop_
_entity_poly.entity_id
_entity_poly.type
_entity_poly.pdbx_seq_one_letter_code
_entity_poly.pdbx_strand_id
1 'polypeptide(L)'
;MMAYIFSTAALCCMVMLMLTAHWALAPASGSERESTAPFECGFDSASKMRLPFSTRFFLLAVIFVIFDIEMILLLPLVVLMVKTMSIPTLWLFSLFIAILAAGTLYEWYTGALSWFSA
;
A
#
# COMPACT_ATOMS: atom_id res chain seq x y z
N MET A 1 -12.76 -29.66 -6.56
CA MET A 1 -11.91 -29.29 -5.40
C MET A 1 -10.53 -29.94 -5.47
N MET A 2 -10.42 -31.27 -5.55
CA MET A 2 -9.14 -31.99 -5.66
C MET A 2 -8.25 -31.52 -6.83
N ALA A 3 -8.83 -31.26 -8.01
CA ALA A 3 -8.09 -30.78 -9.18
C ALA A 3 -7.49 -29.37 -9.01
N TYR A 4 -8.14 -28.48 -8.26
CA TYR A 4 -7.61 -27.14 -7.95
C TYR A 4 -6.47 -27.20 -6.93
N ILE A 5 -6.54 -28.12 -5.98
CA ILE A 5 -5.45 -28.37 -5.02
C ILE A 5 -4.23 -28.92 -5.77
N PHE A 6 -4.44 -29.81 -6.73
CA PHE A 6 -3.35 -30.35 -7.54
C PHE A 6 -2.73 -29.28 -8.45
N SER A 7 -3.53 -28.43 -9.10
CA SER A 7 -3.01 -27.38 -9.98
C SER A 7 -2.22 -26.32 -9.22
N THR A 8 -2.67 -25.92 -8.02
CA THR A 8 -1.95 -24.98 -7.16
C THR A 8 -0.64 -25.57 -6.62
N ALA A 9 -0.64 -26.85 -6.20
CA ALA A 9 0.56 -27.54 -5.77
C ALA A 9 1.61 -27.65 -6.89
N ALA A 10 1.18 -27.92 -8.13
CA ALA A 10 2.06 -27.99 -9.29
C ALA A 10 2.72 -26.63 -9.59
N LEU A 11 1.96 -25.53 -9.51
CA LEU A 11 2.51 -24.17 -9.69
C LEU A 11 3.53 -23.82 -8.62
N CYS A 12 3.25 -24.08 -7.34
CA CYS A 12 4.21 -23.85 -6.27
C CYS A 12 5.49 -24.69 -6.46
N CYS A 13 5.36 -25.95 -6.84
CA CYS A 13 6.50 -26.82 -7.13
C CYS A 13 7.37 -26.26 -8.26
N MET A 14 6.75 -25.79 -9.34
CA MET A 14 7.46 -25.19 -10.47
C MET A 14 8.22 -23.92 -10.08
N VAL A 15 7.63 -23.03 -9.28
CA VAL A 15 8.30 -21.82 -8.78
C VAL A 15 9.50 -22.19 -7.91
N MET A 16 9.34 -23.15 -6.99
CA MET A 16 10.43 -23.60 -6.13
C MET A 16 11.58 -24.23 -6.93
N LEU A 17 11.26 -24.98 -7.98
CA LEU A 17 12.25 -25.60 -8.86
C LEU A 17 13.02 -24.53 -9.67
N MET A 18 12.34 -23.49 -10.14
CA MET A 18 13.00 -22.36 -10.82
C MET A 18 13.96 -21.61 -9.89
N LEU A 19 13.58 -21.37 -8.63
CA LEU A 19 14.42 -20.68 -7.65
C LEU A 19 15.67 -21.49 -7.29
N THR A 20 15.52 -22.80 -7.08
CA THR A 20 16.66 -23.67 -6.76
C THR A 20 17.58 -23.89 -7.96
N ALA A 21 17.01 -24.00 -9.17
CA ALA A 21 17.79 -24.01 -10.41
C ALA A 21 18.58 -22.71 -10.57
N HIS A 22 17.98 -21.54 -10.33
CA HIS A 22 18.71 -20.28 -10.40
C HIS A 22 19.89 -20.23 -9.43
N TRP A 23 19.70 -20.67 -8.18
CA TRP A 23 20.78 -20.71 -7.20
C TRP A 23 21.88 -21.71 -7.56
N ALA A 24 21.53 -22.86 -8.12
CA ALA A 24 22.49 -23.91 -8.51
C ALA A 24 23.27 -23.59 -9.80
N LEU A 25 22.62 -22.90 -10.76
CA LEU A 25 23.24 -22.50 -12.03
C LEU A 25 23.88 -21.10 -11.99
N ALA A 26 23.59 -20.31 -10.95
CA ALA A 26 24.20 -18.99 -10.79
C ALA A 26 25.73 -19.15 -10.75
N PRO A 27 26.48 -18.45 -11.62
CA PRO A 27 27.93 -18.43 -11.52
C PRO A 27 28.31 -17.92 -10.14
N ALA A 28 29.31 -18.53 -9.51
CA ALA A 28 29.87 -18.04 -8.26
C ALA A 28 30.43 -16.64 -8.53
N SER A 29 29.62 -15.61 -8.26
CA SER A 29 30.06 -14.23 -8.30
C SER A 29 31.10 -14.09 -7.21
N GLY A 30 32.38 -14.07 -7.60
CA GLY A 30 33.41 -13.52 -6.72
C GLY A 30 32.89 -12.17 -6.23
N SER A 31 32.92 -11.95 -4.92
CA SER A 31 32.44 -10.72 -4.30
C SER A 31 33.36 -9.56 -4.68
N GLU A 32 33.35 -9.17 -5.94
CA GLU A 32 33.99 -7.94 -6.38
C GLU A 32 33.21 -6.79 -5.76
N ARG A 33 33.94 -5.95 -5.04
CA ARG A 33 33.40 -4.83 -4.25
C ARG A 33 32.51 -3.91 -5.10
N GLU A 34 32.83 -3.75 -6.38
CA GLU A 34 32.09 -2.93 -7.32
C GLU A 34 30.72 -3.51 -7.72
N SER A 35 30.55 -4.84 -7.69
CA SER A 35 29.26 -5.50 -7.97
C SER A 35 28.32 -5.43 -6.77
N THR A 36 28.88 -5.33 -5.56
CA THR A 36 28.12 -5.28 -4.30
C THR A 36 27.97 -3.85 -3.74
N ALA A 37 28.62 -2.86 -4.36
CA ALA A 37 28.51 -1.46 -3.98
C ALA A 37 27.25 -0.80 -4.57
N PRO A 38 26.62 0.15 -3.86
CA PRO A 38 25.57 0.99 -4.43
C PRO A 38 26.08 1.77 -5.65
N PHE A 39 25.24 1.91 -6.69
CA PHE A 39 25.58 2.67 -7.88
C PHE A 39 25.55 4.18 -7.58
N GLU A 40 26.72 4.79 -7.40
CA GLU A 40 26.85 6.21 -7.05
C GLU A 40 27.60 7.02 -8.11
N CYS A 41 27.33 6.86 -9.40
CA CYS A 41 27.90 7.70 -10.47
C CYS A 41 29.43 7.96 -10.36
N GLY A 42 30.20 7.04 -9.76
CA GLY A 42 31.66 7.18 -9.51
C GLY A 42 32.08 7.91 -8.23
N PHE A 43 31.16 8.20 -7.30
CA PHE A 43 31.44 8.79 -5.99
C PHE A 43 31.47 7.73 -4.88
N ASP A 44 32.27 7.98 -3.83
CA ASP A 44 32.29 7.16 -2.62
C ASP A 44 30.99 7.32 -1.84
N SER A 45 30.42 6.21 -1.38
CA SER A 45 29.19 6.20 -0.61
C SER A 45 29.29 7.08 0.63
N ALA A 46 28.66 8.25 0.59
CA ALA A 46 28.59 9.15 1.72
C ALA A 46 27.76 8.47 2.82
N SER A 47 28.41 8.12 3.94
CA SER A 47 27.90 7.29 5.04
C SER A 47 26.73 7.87 5.86
N LYS A 48 26.02 8.90 5.35
CA LYS A 48 24.86 9.47 6.03
C LYS A 48 23.60 8.70 5.68
N MET A 49 23.39 7.60 6.41
CA MET A 49 22.19 6.74 6.35
C MET A 49 20.88 7.43 6.80
N ARG A 50 20.95 8.70 7.21
CA ARG A 50 19.77 9.47 7.63
C ARG A 50 19.42 10.47 6.53
N LEU A 51 18.61 10.03 5.58
CA LEU A 51 17.92 10.97 4.71
C LEU A 51 16.95 11.81 5.55
N PRO A 52 16.81 13.11 5.27
CA PRO A 52 15.80 13.93 5.93
C PRO A 52 14.42 13.31 5.71
N PHE A 53 13.71 13.06 6.81
CA PHE A 53 12.37 12.50 6.76
C PHE A 53 11.41 13.56 6.23
N SER A 54 10.74 13.25 5.12
CA SER A 54 9.70 14.13 4.58
C SER A 54 8.41 13.92 5.37
N THR A 55 8.00 14.96 6.10
CA THR A 55 6.75 15.01 6.86
C THR A 55 5.51 14.80 5.98
N ARG A 56 5.61 15.06 4.67
CA ARG A 56 4.51 14.86 3.72
C ARG A 56 4.18 13.38 3.52
N PHE A 57 5.19 12.53 3.37
CA PHE A 57 4.95 11.08 3.25
C PHE A 57 4.34 10.49 4.53
N PHE A 58 4.72 11.03 5.69
CA PHE A 58 4.11 10.65 6.95
C PHE A 58 2.64 11.03 7.03
N LEU A 59 2.30 12.28 6.68
CA LEU A 59 0.92 12.76 6.71
C LEU A 59 0.04 11.96 5.76
N LEU A 60 0.52 11.65 4.55
CA LEU A 60 -0.19 10.79 3.60
C LEU A 60 -0.45 9.39 4.17
N ALA A 61 0.54 8.79 4.86
CA ALA A 61 0.36 7.49 5.50
C ALA A 61 -0.70 7.52 6.62
N VAL A 62 -0.70 8.58 7.44
CA VAL A 62 -1.69 8.74 8.51
C VAL A 62 -3.09 8.95 7.95
N ILE A 63 -3.26 9.84 6.95
CA ILE A 63 -4.54 10.08 6.29
C ILE A 63 -5.06 8.80 5.63
N PHE A 64 -4.19 8.03 4.97
CA PHE A 64 -4.57 6.75 4.36
C PHE A 64 -5.12 5.76 5.40
N VAL A 65 -4.48 5.65 6.57
CA VAL A 65 -4.95 4.76 7.65
C VAL A 65 -6.31 5.21 8.20
N ILE A 66 -6.52 6.52 8.38
CA ILE A 66 -7.80 7.05 8.84
C ILE A 66 -8.90 6.77 7.81
N PHE A 67 -8.65 7.05 6.54
CA PHE A 67 -9.59 6.80 5.46
C PHE A 67 -9.94 5.31 5.31
N ASP A 68 -8.98 4.40 5.53
CA ASP A 68 -9.24 2.96 5.50
C ASP A 68 -10.19 2.53 6.65
N ILE A 69 -10.03 3.11 7.85
CA ILE A 69 -10.94 2.90 8.98
C ILE A 69 -12.34 3.44 8.66
N GLU A 70 -12.44 4.62 8.04
CA GLU A 70 -13.71 5.20 7.62
C GLU A 70 -14.45 4.30 6.61
N MET A 71 -13.71 3.70 5.66
CA MET A 71 -14.28 2.76 4.69
C MET A 71 -14.78 1.46 5.33
N ILE A 72 -14.09 0.95 6.36
CA ILE A 72 -14.55 -0.20 7.14
C ILE A 72 -15.88 0.12 7.84
N LEU A 73 -16.06 1.34 8.35
CA LEU A 73 -17.31 1.78 8.98
C LEU A 73 -18.44 2.02 7.97
N LEU A 74 -18.12 2.45 6.75
CA LEU A 74 -19.09 2.70 5.69
C LEU A 74 -19.73 1.41 5.15
N LEU A 75 -18.97 0.33 5.02
CA LEU A 75 -19.44 -0.98 4.52
C LEU A 75 -20.72 -1.52 5.19
N PRO A 76 -20.78 -1.69 6.53
CA PRO A 76 -21.99 -2.18 7.19
C PRO A 76 -23.17 -1.21 7.05
N LEU A 77 -22.92 0.10 6.95
CA LEU A 77 -23.96 1.10 6.74
C LEU A 77 -24.59 0.98 5.33
N VAL A 78 -23.77 0.73 4.29
CA VAL A 78 -24.26 0.44 2.94
C VAL A 78 -25.13 -0.82 2.94
N VAL A 79 -24.68 -1.90 3.60
CA VAL A 79 -25.45 -3.15 3.71
C VAL A 79 -26.80 -2.91 4.40
N LEU A 80 -26.81 -2.11 5.47
CA LEU A 80 -28.05 -1.76 6.18
C LEU A 80 -29.01 -0.95 5.28
N MET A 81 -28.49 0.03 4.54
CA MET A 81 -29.25 0.87 3.63
C MET A 81 -29.93 0.04 2.53
N VAL A 82 -29.20 -0.89 1.91
CA VAL A 82 -29.74 -1.80 0.88
C VAL A 82 -30.79 -2.75 1.46
N LYS A 83 -30.60 -3.28 2.68
CA LYS A 83 -31.50 -4.27 3.27
C LYS A 83 -32.83 -3.69 3.77
N THR A 84 -32.81 -2.49 4.35
CA THR A 84 -33.97 -1.92 5.05
C THR A 84 -34.67 -0.81 4.27
N MET A 85 -33.95 -0.05 3.45
CA MET A 85 -34.47 1.06 2.61
C MET A 85 -35.58 1.89 3.30
N SER A 86 -35.28 2.38 4.51
CA SER A 86 -36.18 3.24 5.28
C SER A 86 -35.72 4.70 5.26
N ILE A 87 -36.65 5.64 5.46
CA ILE A 87 -36.35 7.07 5.60
C ILE A 87 -35.26 7.35 6.67
N PRO A 88 -35.32 6.78 7.89
CA PRO A 88 -34.27 7.03 8.88
C PRO A 88 -32.91 6.48 8.47
N THR A 89 -32.85 5.33 7.79
CA THR A 89 -31.57 4.79 7.28
C THR A 89 -30.99 5.62 6.14
N LEU A 90 -31.84 6.24 5.31
CA LEU A 90 -31.39 7.17 4.27
C LEU A 90 -30.77 8.44 4.90
N TRP A 91 -31.41 9.00 5.94
CA TRP A 91 -30.87 10.14 6.67
C TRP A 91 -29.55 9.83 7.37
N LEU A 92 -29.44 8.67 8.01
CA LEU A 92 -28.20 8.25 8.65
C LEU A 92 -27.07 8.09 7.63
N PHE A 93 -27.36 7.47 6.49
CA PHE A 93 -26.39 7.29 5.41
C PHE A 93 -25.94 8.63 4.81
N SER A 94 -26.87 9.53 4.49
CA SER A 94 -26.54 10.84 3.92
C SER A 94 -25.73 11.70 4.89
N LEU A 95 -26.06 11.67 6.18
CA LEU A 95 -25.31 12.37 7.21
C LEU A 95 -23.89 11.82 7.36
N PHE A 96 -23.73 10.49 7.35
CA PHE A 96 -22.41 9.86 7.43
C PHE A 96 -21.53 10.25 6.23
N ILE A 97 -22.06 10.17 5.00
CA ILE A 97 -21.34 10.59 3.79
C ILE A 97 -20.99 12.09 3.84
N ALA A 98 -21.89 12.94 4.34
CA ALA A 98 -21.63 14.38 4.44
C ALA A 98 -20.46 14.68 5.40
N ILE A 99 -20.36 13.96 6.52
CA ILE A 99 -19.25 14.09 7.47
C ILE A 99 -17.92 13.66 6.83
N LEU A 100 -17.90 12.51 6.16
CA LEU A 100 -16.69 12.04 5.45
C LEU A 100 -16.24 13.05 4.39
N ALA A 101 -17.17 13.53 3.56
CA ALA A 101 -16.88 14.54 2.54
C ALA A 101 -16.35 15.84 3.15
N ALA A 102 -16.92 16.30 4.27
CA ALA A 102 -16.43 17.49 4.97
C ALA A 102 -15.00 17.30 5.51
N GLY A 103 -14.69 16.13 6.06
CA GLY A 103 -13.34 15.77 6.52
C GLY A 103 -12.32 15.83 5.39
N THR A 104 -12.61 15.15 4.27
CA THR A 104 -11.71 15.15 3.10
C THR A 104 -11.55 16.55 2.49
N LEU A 105 -12.61 17.36 2.45
CA LEU A 105 -12.51 18.75 1.98
C LEU A 105 -11.62 19.60 2.89
N TYR A 106 -11.67 19.38 4.20
CA TYR A 106 -10.78 20.05 5.16
C TYR A 106 -9.32 19.65 4.98
N GLU A 107 -9.03 18.37 4.76
CA GLU A 107 -7.67 17.87 4.46
C GLU A 107 -7.13 18.44 3.14
N TRP A 108 -8.00 18.60 2.15
CA TRP A 108 -7.63 19.25 0.90
C TRP A 108 -7.34 20.74 1.11
N TYR A 109 -8.23 21.47 1.80
CA TYR A 109 -8.04 22.90 2.05
C TYR A 109 -6.76 23.19 2.85
N THR A 110 -6.41 22.34 3.80
CA THR A 110 -5.17 22.45 4.58
C THR A 110 -3.91 22.11 3.78
N GLY A 111 -4.05 21.62 2.55
CA GLY A 111 -2.95 21.30 1.66
C GLY A 111 -2.22 19.99 2.01
N ALA A 112 -2.77 19.18 2.92
CA ALA A 112 -2.15 17.91 3.35
C ALA A 112 -2.02 16.89 2.19
N LEU A 113 -2.90 16.99 1.19
CA LEU A 113 -2.92 16.16 -0.02
C LEU A 113 -2.07 16.74 -1.17
N SER A 114 -1.52 17.96 -1.03
CA SER A 114 -0.78 18.60 -2.11
C SER A 114 0.65 18.02 -2.23
N TRP A 115 1.01 17.62 -3.46
CA TRP A 115 2.32 17.03 -3.73
C TRP A 115 3.38 18.09 -4.06
N PHE A 116 2.96 19.15 -4.75
CA PHE A 116 3.81 20.27 -5.16
C PHE A 116 3.77 21.37 -4.11
N SER A 117 4.90 21.64 -3.48
CA SER A 117 5.10 22.95 -2.85
C SER A 117 5.46 23.97 -3.92
N ALA A 118 4.75 25.09 -3.93
CA ALA A 118 5.39 26.36 -4.20
C ALA A 118 6.35 26.70 -3.05
#